data_AF-A0A7K4EDD1-F1
#
_entry.id   AF-A0A7K4EDD1-F1
#
_cell.length_a   1.000
_cell.length_b   1.000
_cell.length_c   1.000
_cell.angle_alpha   90.00
_cell.angle_beta   90.00
_cell.angle_gamma   90.00
#
_symmetry.space_group_name_H-M   'P 1'
#
loop_
_entity.id
_entity.type
_entity.pdbx_description
1 polymer ?
#
loop_
_entity_poly.entity_id
_entity_poly.type
_entity_poly.pdbx_seq_one_letter_code
_entity_poly.pdbx_strand_id
1 'polypeptide(L)'
;MRCRSVSLSCKGKINHLIRLPRIRYPAGALRFGALHGRRRQHRQPRQQLQAANGNDGRRNYRAGDVFSVIFKGTHDLELSRDNLGVFLRGTYWYDTAQRDHSQRAVDIDDRNRQVSAKTAGAELLDAFAYGLYDIHGEPGSLRLGRQVVNWGESLFIQGGLNVINPFNQAALRRPGAEVKDALVPVNLVYVTQNLNQALSLDAFYQLDWDQSRLDNCATFFSGNDFMPEGCQGLDVGGQMVTNPMVSQALAAFGVTLTEEGVRVPRGSDENARDGGQWGLSLHWYVEHLDTELGLFAANYHSRTPYLGTVSSRYYANGGFAGELCANVGVALANCGAFLASGSGQTLVGALRMGTAQYRAQYPEDIRLYGLTFATTLRSGVAVQGELSYRPNVPVQLNGNDVLQSLLNAPGRSPLNADGLRPPTDTTPFDGYRRKEVTQAQVSAVQALGQVMGANQLVLMGEVGATWVGGLEGRFGPRYGRSGAYGNGELADNDLCLAISKSPGDCNGEGFVTPFSWGYRLRATWSYPGLVPGLDIRPSLAWAHDVKGYAPADSSAFNEGSRSISLGIDVSLAGQYWASLVYTDYLDGDYGTRGDRDYVAFSVGANF
;
A
#
# COMPACT_ATOMS: atom_id res chain seq x y z
N MET A 1 4.39 67.03 18.94
CA MET A 1 3.91 67.44 17.61
C MET A 1 4.65 66.64 16.54
N ARG A 2 3.90 65.92 15.71
CA ARG A 2 4.18 65.46 14.32
C ARG A 2 5.56 64.93 13.87
N CYS A 3 5.46 63.72 13.30
CA CYS A 3 5.99 63.25 12.01
C CYS A 3 7.31 62.44 11.91
N ARG A 4 7.11 61.19 11.44
CA ARG A 4 7.79 60.46 10.34
C ARG A 4 9.21 59.92 10.55
N SER A 5 9.31 58.59 10.64
CA SER A 5 10.07 57.81 9.65
C SER A 5 9.54 56.36 9.57
N VAL A 6 8.84 56.08 8.48
CA VAL A 6 8.55 54.74 7.95
C VAL A 6 9.34 54.66 6.65
N SER A 7 10.32 53.76 6.55
CA SER A 7 10.81 53.17 5.29
C SER A 7 11.98 52.25 5.62
N LEU A 8 12.06 51.10 4.94
CA LEU A 8 13.14 50.10 4.91
C LEU A 8 13.12 49.02 6.01
N SER A 9 12.15 48.09 5.97
CA SER A 9 12.39 46.73 6.49
C SER A 9 11.50 45.60 5.90
N CYS A 10 10.91 45.79 4.71
CA CYS A 10 10.13 44.71 4.05
C CYS A 10 10.68 44.26 2.69
N LYS A 11 11.80 44.84 2.20
CA LYS A 11 12.45 44.40 0.94
C LYS A 11 13.49 43.28 1.14
N GLY A 12 13.89 42.97 2.38
CA GLY A 12 14.98 42.04 2.67
C GLY A 12 14.58 40.60 3.02
N LYS A 13 13.29 40.31 3.25
CA LYS A 13 12.83 38.98 3.71
C LYS A 13 12.11 38.13 2.65
N ILE A 14 11.70 38.70 1.52
CA ILE A 14 10.92 37.98 0.49
C ILE A 14 11.83 37.37 -0.60
N ASN A 15 13.04 37.92 -0.83
CA ASN A 15 14.06 37.29 -1.70
C ASN A 15 14.61 35.95 -1.18
N HIS A 16 14.15 35.49 -0.01
CA HIS A 16 14.50 34.18 0.54
C HIS A 16 13.50 33.07 0.16
N LEU A 17 12.33 33.39 -0.40
CA LEU A 17 11.32 32.38 -0.76
C LEU A 17 11.56 31.67 -2.11
N ILE A 18 12.55 32.12 -2.90
CA ILE A 18 13.01 31.43 -4.13
C ILE A 18 14.53 31.22 -4.09
N ARG A 19 15.08 31.01 -2.90
CA ARG A 19 16.13 30.02 -2.81
C ARG A 19 15.39 28.77 -2.38
N LEU A 20 15.26 27.80 -3.31
CA LEU A 20 15.25 26.40 -2.88
C LEU A 20 16.25 26.34 -1.73
N PRO A 21 15.85 25.95 -0.51
CA PRO A 21 16.83 25.83 0.54
C PRO A 21 17.91 24.95 -0.07
N ARG A 22 19.15 25.46 -0.15
CA ARG A 22 20.32 24.62 -0.41
C ARG A 22 20.46 23.75 0.83
N ILE A 23 19.51 22.83 1.01
CA ILE A 23 19.74 21.60 1.72
C ILE A 23 20.79 20.96 0.84
N ARG A 24 22.06 21.11 1.24
CA ARG A 24 23.11 20.23 0.74
C ARG A 24 22.68 18.84 1.21
N TYR A 25 21.90 18.17 0.38
CA TYR A 25 21.79 16.74 0.48
C TYR A 25 23.21 16.20 0.26
N PRO A 26 23.65 15.21 1.05
CA PRO A 26 24.87 14.50 0.70
C PRO A 26 24.73 14.00 -0.75
N ALA A 27 25.80 14.17 -1.54
CA ALA A 27 25.88 13.71 -2.93
C ALA A 27 25.66 12.19 -3.05
N GLY A 28 25.89 11.44 -1.98
CA GLY A 28 25.43 10.06 -1.86
C GLY A 28 25.34 9.56 -0.43
N ALA A 29 24.67 8.41 -0.28
CA ALA A 29 24.59 7.68 0.98
C ALA A 29 24.82 6.20 0.75
N LEU A 30 25.64 5.57 1.59
CA LEU A 30 25.81 4.12 1.66
C LEU A 30 25.22 3.59 2.96
N ARG A 31 24.50 2.47 2.88
CA ARG A 31 23.80 1.87 4.01
C ARG A 31 23.99 0.36 4.02
N PHE A 32 24.20 -0.17 5.21
CA PHE A 32 24.18 -1.60 5.51
C PHE A 32 23.21 -1.83 6.65
N GLY A 33 22.43 -2.90 6.57
CA GLY A 33 21.59 -3.25 7.70
C GLY A 33 21.07 -4.67 7.65
N ALA A 34 20.61 -5.15 8.79
CA ALA A 34 20.03 -6.46 8.95
C ALA A 34 18.69 -6.34 9.67
N LEU A 35 17.72 -7.16 9.24
CA LEU A 35 16.45 -7.32 9.93
C LEU A 35 16.33 -8.73 10.48
N HIS A 36 15.89 -8.79 11.72
CA HIS A 36 15.70 -10.04 12.44
C HIS A 36 14.25 -10.16 12.91
N GLY A 37 13.56 -11.18 12.43
CA GLY A 37 12.17 -11.45 12.77
C GLY A 37 12.07 -11.99 14.20
N ARG A 38 11.23 -11.36 15.01
CA ARG A 38 10.80 -11.93 16.29
C ARG A 38 9.35 -12.38 16.11
N ARG A 39 9.04 -13.58 16.58
CA ARG A 39 7.69 -14.14 16.48
C ARG A 39 7.29 -14.65 17.85
N ARG A 40 6.16 -14.19 18.40
CA ARG A 40 5.54 -14.88 19.52
C ARG A 40 4.73 -16.06 18.99
N GLN A 41 5.22 -17.29 19.21
CA GLN A 41 4.53 -18.52 18.82
C GLN A 41 3.09 -18.61 19.34
N HIS A 42 2.77 -17.95 20.45
CA HIS A 42 1.44 -17.96 21.07
C HIS A 42 0.34 -17.12 20.36
N ARG A 43 0.67 -16.36 19.31
CA ARG A 43 -0.28 -15.44 18.63
C ARG A 43 -0.47 -15.71 17.14
N GLN A 44 -0.09 -16.88 16.63
CA GLN A 44 -0.45 -17.24 15.25
C GLN A 44 -1.89 -17.75 15.22
N PRO A 45 -2.86 -17.04 14.61
CA PRO A 45 -4.14 -17.67 14.32
C PRO A 45 -3.83 -18.79 13.32
N ARG A 46 -4.15 -20.04 13.66
CA ARG A 46 -3.98 -21.20 12.76
C ARG A 46 -4.53 -20.93 11.37
N GLN A 47 -5.58 -20.11 11.29
CA GLN A 47 -6.21 -19.61 10.06
C GLN A 47 -5.22 -18.93 9.10
N GLN A 48 -4.32 -18.07 9.59
CA GLN A 48 -3.37 -17.32 8.75
C GLN A 48 -2.24 -18.19 8.19
N LEU A 49 -1.86 -19.27 8.88
CA LEU A 49 -0.91 -20.25 8.36
C LEU A 49 -1.53 -21.15 7.27
N GLN A 50 -2.85 -21.38 7.36
CA GLN A 50 -3.61 -22.19 6.42
C GLN A 50 -4.12 -21.42 5.20
N ALA A 51 -3.88 -20.11 5.15
CA ALA A 51 -4.25 -19.23 4.05
C ALA A 51 -3.21 -19.31 2.92
N ALA A 52 -3.41 -20.23 1.98
CA ALA A 52 -2.52 -20.52 0.84
C ALA A 52 -1.99 -19.28 0.09
N ASN A 53 -2.76 -18.19 0.03
CA ASN A 53 -2.47 -17.03 -0.79
C ASN A 53 -1.79 -15.87 -0.05
N GLY A 54 -1.26 -16.13 1.15
CA GLY A 54 -0.56 -15.15 1.98
C GLY A 54 0.26 -15.78 3.11
N ASN A 55 0.62 -17.06 2.96
CA ASN A 55 1.32 -17.84 3.97
C ASN A 55 2.80 -18.09 3.62
N ASP A 56 3.31 -17.78 2.42
CA ASP A 56 4.69 -18.13 2.06
C ASP A 56 5.70 -17.43 2.96
N GLY A 57 5.54 -16.12 3.17
CA GLY A 57 6.33 -15.36 4.14
C GLY A 57 6.16 -15.84 5.59
N ARG A 58 5.08 -16.57 5.91
CA ARG A 58 4.87 -17.19 7.23
C ARG A 58 5.55 -18.56 7.35
N ARG A 59 5.65 -19.30 6.25
CA ARG A 59 6.27 -20.63 6.16
C ARG A 59 7.80 -20.51 6.08
N ASN A 60 8.30 -19.48 5.41
CA ASN A 60 9.74 -19.25 5.25
C ASN A 60 10.44 -18.82 6.53
N TYR A 61 9.79 -18.01 7.38
CA TYR A 61 10.44 -17.38 8.52
C TYR A 61 9.82 -17.78 9.88
N ARG A 62 10.69 -17.99 10.86
CA ARG A 62 10.41 -18.31 12.26
C ARG A 62 10.97 -17.20 13.14
N ALA A 63 10.57 -17.23 14.42
CA ALA A 63 11.18 -16.36 15.41
C ALA A 63 12.69 -16.62 15.46
N GLY A 64 13.49 -15.56 15.40
CA GLY A 64 14.94 -15.69 15.44
C GLY A 64 15.61 -15.67 14.06
N ASP A 65 14.86 -15.49 12.97
CA ASP A 65 15.47 -15.51 11.64
C ASP A 65 15.91 -14.14 11.18
N VAL A 66 17.06 -14.11 10.51
CA VAL A 66 17.47 -12.97 9.71
C VAL A 66 16.77 -13.07 8.35
N PHE A 67 15.97 -12.07 7.99
CA PHE A 67 15.19 -12.08 6.73
C PHE A 67 15.65 -11.06 5.70
N SER A 68 16.59 -10.20 6.06
CA SER A 68 17.21 -9.22 5.17
C SER A 68 18.59 -8.87 5.69
N VAL A 69 19.60 -8.88 4.82
CA VAL A 69 20.94 -8.33 5.06
C VAL A 69 21.35 -7.57 3.81
N ILE A 70 21.09 -6.28 3.84
CA ILE A 70 21.15 -5.42 2.65
C ILE A 70 22.36 -4.51 2.66
N PHE A 71 22.98 -4.37 1.50
CA PHE A 71 23.78 -3.21 1.13
C PHE A 71 22.97 -2.33 0.18
N LYS A 72 22.95 -1.01 0.40
CA LYS A 72 22.26 -0.05 -0.46
C LYS A 72 23.11 1.21 -0.66
N GLY A 73 23.13 1.71 -1.89
CA GLY A 73 23.68 3.02 -2.23
C GLY A 73 22.66 3.89 -2.95
N THR A 74 22.71 5.20 -2.69
CA THR A 74 21.95 6.21 -3.43
C THR A 74 22.88 7.36 -3.80
N HIS A 75 22.78 7.83 -5.04
CA HIS A 75 23.59 8.93 -5.58
C HIS A 75 22.71 9.97 -6.25
N ASP A 76 23.01 11.23 -5.95
CA ASP A 76 22.33 12.40 -6.49
C ASP A 76 23.32 13.23 -7.32
N LEU A 77 22.93 13.60 -8.54
CA LEU A 77 23.69 14.48 -9.42
C LEU A 77 22.79 15.62 -9.89
N GLU A 78 23.21 16.84 -9.59
CA GLU A 78 22.58 18.06 -10.10
C GLU A 78 23.57 18.85 -10.95
N LEU A 79 23.15 19.18 -12.17
CA LEU A 79 23.87 20.07 -13.08
C LEU A 79 22.98 21.27 -13.34
N SER A 80 23.42 22.47 -12.97
CA SER A 80 22.66 23.70 -13.20
C SER A 80 23.52 24.80 -13.79
N ARG A 81 22.88 25.61 -14.64
CA ARG A 81 23.46 26.79 -15.25
C ARG A 81 22.38 27.86 -15.38
N ASP A 82 22.64 29.02 -14.81
CA ASP A 82 21.73 30.16 -14.82
C ASP A 82 20.34 29.76 -14.27
N ASN A 83 19.32 29.74 -15.12
CA ASN A 83 17.93 29.40 -14.76
C ASN A 83 17.52 28.00 -15.22
N LEU A 84 18.43 27.16 -15.69
CA LEU A 84 18.16 25.81 -16.16
C LEU A 84 18.97 24.78 -15.35
N GLY A 85 18.41 23.60 -15.15
CA GLY A 85 19.13 22.50 -14.52
C GLY A 85 18.58 21.12 -14.85
N VAL A 86 19.37 20.11 -14.53
CA VAL A 86 19.06 18.69 -14.65
C VAL A 86 19.38 18.02 -13.34
N PHE A 87 18.45 17.22 -12.83
CA PHE A 87 18.61 16.42 -11.64
C PHE A 87 18.48 14.93 -11.98
N LEU A 88 19.42 14.13 -11.48
CA LEU A 88 19.46 12.69 -11.61
C LEU A 88 19.65 12.05 -10.23
N ARG A 89 18.87 11.02 -9.93
CA ARG A 89 19.03 10.19 -8.74
C ARG A 89 19.01 8.71 -9.10
N GLY A 90 20.03 7.98 -8.71
CA GLY A 90 20.09 6.53 -8.86
C GLY A 90 20.23 5.82 -7.52
N THR A 91 19.67 4.62 -7.41
CA THR A 91 19.89 3.74 -6.26
C THR A 91 20.23 2.32 -6.72
N TYR A 92 21.00 1.61 -5.91
CA TYR A 92 21.28 0.19 -6.10
C TYR A 92 21.30 -0.52 -4.75
N TRP A 93 21.02 -1.82 -4.76
CA TRP A 93 21.02 -2.63 -3.55
C TRP A 93 21.32 -4.11 -3.85
N TYR A 94 21.73 -4.81 -2.79
CA TYR A 94 21.97 -6.23 -2.79
C TYR A 94 21.62 -6.81 -1.42
N ASP A 95 20.61 -7.68 -1.34
CA ASP A 95 20.22 -8.38 -0.11
C ASP A 95 20.73 -9.82 -0.11
N THR A 96 21.82 -10.06 0.62
CA THR A 96 22.47 -11.38 0.69
C THR A 96 21.57 -12.44 1.34
N ALA A 97 20.76 -12.07 2.34
CA ALA A 97 19.89 -13.02 3.05
C ALA A 97 18.77 -13.56 2.16
N GLN A 98 18.30 -12.76 1.21
CA GLN A 98 17.25 -13.15 0.27
C GLN A 98 17.81 -13.70 -1.05
N ARG A 99 18.96 -13.19 -1.51
CA ARG A 99 19.53 -13.52 -2.82
C ARG A 99 20.36 -14.81 -2.81
N ASP A 100 21.18 -15.00 -1.78
CA ASP A 100 22.24 -16.02 -1.77
C ASP A 100 21.85 -17.28 -0.98
N HIS A 101 20.71 -17.25 -0.29
CA HIS A 101 20.26 -18.34 0.56
C HIS A 101 18.85 -18.81 0.18
N SER A 102 18.67 -20.13 0.13
CA SER A 102 17.36 -20.74 -0.01
C SER A 102 16.50 -20.52 1.24
N GLN A 103 15.20 -20.40 1.04
CA GLN A 103 14.22 -20.28 2.11
C GLN A 103 13.70 -21.66 2.52
N ARG A 104 12.99 -21.74 3.65
CA ARG A 104 12.55 -23.03 4.20
C ARG A 104 11.43 -23.72 3.41
N ALA A 105 10.57 -22.94 2.75
CA ALA A 105 9.40 -23.47 2.08
C ALA A 105 9.35 -23.07 0.60
N VAL A 106 9.49 -21.78 0.31
CA VAL A 106 9.40 -21.23 -1.05
C VAL A 106 10.52 -20.22 -1.25
N ASP A 107 11.40 -20.48 -2.21
CA ASP A 107 12.50 -19.57 -2.54
C ASP A 107 11.97 -18.25 -3.12
N ILE A 108 12.66 -17.15 -2.81
CA ILE A 108 12.35 -15.83 -3.38
C ILE A 108 12.84 -15.81 -4.84
N ASP A 109 11.94 -15.46 -5.76
CA ASP A 109 12.23 -15.41 -7.19
C ASP A 109 12.10 -13.97 -7.73
N ASP A 110 13.15 -13.50 -8.40
CA ASP A 110 13.25 -12.17 -9.01
C ASP A 110 12.80 -12.15 -10.49
N ARG A 111 12.44 -13.30 -11.08
CA ARG A 111 11.94 -13.38 -12.46
C ARG A 111 10.60 -12.65 -12.59
N ASN A 112 10.49 -11.85 -13.64
CA ASN A 112 9.28 -11.06 -13.97
C ASN A 112 8.78 -10.22 -12.79
N ARG A 113 9.70 -9.69 -11.98
CA ARG A 113 9.40 -8.76 -10.89
C ARG A 113 9.68 -7.33 -11.29
N GLN A 114 8.91 -6.42 -10.69
CA GLN A 114 9.28 -5.01 -10.62
C GLN A 114 10.66 -4.85 -10.00
N VAL A 115 11.48 -3.94 -10.55
CA VAL A 115 12.90 -3.82 -10.17
C VAL A 115 13.04 -3.65 -8.67
N SER A 116 12.30 -2.72 -8.06
CA SER A 116 12.35 -2.45 -6.62
C SER A 116 11.85 -3.57 -5.70
N ALA A 117 11.17 -4.59 -6.21
CA ALA A 117 10.78 -5.77 -5.44
C ALA A 117 11.90 -6.83 -5.41
N LYS A 118 12.89 -6.73 -6.30
CA LYS A 118 13.96 -7.73 -6.43
C LYS A 118 14.91 -7.73 -5.23
N THR A 119 15.49 -8.90 -4.96
CA THR A 119 16.50 -9.09 -3.91
C THR A 119 17.80 -8.33 -4.20
N ALA A 120 18.12 -8.08 -5.48
CA ALA A 120 19.20 -7.21 -5.90
C ALA A 120 18.81 -6.43 -7.16
N GLY A 121 19.30 -5.19 -7.29
CA GLY A 121 18.98 -4.36 -8.45
C GLY A 121 19.59 -2.97 -8.40
N ALA A 122 19.41 -2.25 -9.50
CA ALA A 122 19.70 -0.82 -9.62
C ALA A 122 18.55 -0.15 -10.37
N GLU A 123 18.18 1.04 -9.93
CA GLU A 123 17.05 1.79 -10.48
C GLU A 123 17.39 3.29 -10.54
N LEU A 124 17.09 3.91 -11.68
CA LEU A 124 17.05 5.36 -11.80
C LEU A 124 15.73 5.83 -11.21
N LEU A 125 15.80 6.63 -10.14
CA LEU A 125 14.67 7.18 -9.44
C LEU A 125 14.24 8.48 -10.14
N ASP A 126 14.82 9.61 -9.75
CA ASP A 126 14.51 10.91 -10.32
C ASP A 126 15.39 11.18 -11.56
N ALA A 127 14.78 11.71 -12.60
CA ALA A 127 15.45 12.15 -13.81
C ALA A 127 14.60 13.23 -14.50
N PHE A 128 14.86 14.49 -14.18
CA PHE A 128 14.10 15.62 -14.72
C PHE A 128 14.98 16.82 -15.03
N ALA A 129 14.56 17.58 -16.04
CA ALA A 129 15.06 18.91 -16.31
C ALA A 129 14.11 19.94 -15.68
N TYR A 130 14.67 21.06 -15.23
CA TYR A 130 13.90 22.17 -14.69
C TYR A 130 14.35 23.50 -15.28
N GLY A 131 13.40 24.42 -15.39
CA GLY A 131 13.61 25.80 -15.77
C GLY A 131 12.92 26.74 -14.80
N LEU A 132 13.65 27.75 -14.35
CA LEU A 132 13.15 28.84 -13.52
C LEU A 132 12.84 30.03 -14.41
N TYR A 133 11.75 30.70 -14.13
CA TYR A 133 11.31 31.87 -14.87
C TYR A 133 10.62 32.88 -13.95
N ASP A 134 10.37 34.06 -14.47
CA ASP A 134 9.72 35.16 -13.76
C ASP A 134 8.65 35.75 -14.67
N ILE A 135 7.42 35.86 -14.15
CA ILE A 135 6.29 36.50 -14.83
C ILE A 135 5.86 37.67 -13.96
N HIS A 136 6.03 38.89 -14.47
CA HIS A 136 5.65 40.13 -13.78
C HIS A 136 6.30 40.34 -12.40
N GLY A 137 7.52 39.85 -12.19
CA GLY A 137 8.21 39.92 -10.90
C GLY A 137 7.82 38.81 -9.94
N GLU A 138 6.96 37.87 -10.38
CA GLU A 138 6.58 36.70 -9.61
C GLU A 138 7.27 35.45 -10.19
N PRO A 139 7.99 34.69 -9.34
CA PRO A 139 8.75 33.52 -9.75
C PRO A 139 7.83 32.36 -10.19
N GLY A 140 8.35 31.56 -11.11
CA GLY A 140 7.76 30.28 -11.49
C GLY A 140 8.82 29.24 -11.81
N SER A 141 8.39 27.98 -11.86
CA SER A 141 9.24 26.87 -12.26
C SER A 141 8.47 25.87 -13.12
N LEU A 142 9.16 25.31 -14.11
CA LEU A 142 8.69 24.22 -14.96
C LEU A 142 9.65 23.05 -14.78
N ARG A 143 9.13 21.86 -14.48
CA ARG A 143 9.89 20.61 -14.40
C ARG A 143 9.31 19.59 -15.39
N LEU A 144 10.17 18.91 -16.12
CA LEU A 144 9.80 17.86 -17.06
C LEU A 144 10.68 16.63 -16.83
N GLY A 145 10.04 15.49 -16.58
CA GLY A 145 10.71 14.20 -16.44
C GLY A 145 10.21 13.40 -15.23
N ARG A 146 10.97 12.37 -14.84
CA ARG A 146 10.65 11.50 -13.71
C ARG A 146 10.97 12.20 -12.40
N GLN A 147 9.96 12.45 -11.58
CA GLN A 147 10.10 13.17 -10.33
C GLN A 147 9.03 12.76 -9.31
N VAL A 148 9.31 13.04 -8.04
CA VAL A 148 8.32 12.91 -6.94
C VAL A 148 7.64 14.25 -6.68
N VAL A 149 6.31 14.23 -6.54
CA VAL A 149 5.50 15.42 -6.20
C VAL A 149 4.67 15.18 -4.94
N ASN A 150 4.83 16.03 -3.92
CA ASN A 150 4.11 15.92 -2.65
C ASN A 150 3.12 17.08 -2.49
N TRP A 151 1.83 16.78 -2.30
CA TRP A 151 0.73 17.76 -2.16
C TRP A 151 -0.02 17.67 -0.83
N GLY A 152 0.29 16.68 0.01
CA GLY A 152 -0.38 16.45 1.28
C GLY A 152 0.37 16.98 2.49
N GLU A 153 -0.40 17.28 3.53
CA GLU A 153 0.05 17.77 4.84
C GLU A 153 0.11 16.66 5.91
N SER A 154 -0.30 15.44 5.55
CA SER A 154 -0.20 14.27 6.42
C SER A 154 1.24 13.91 6.74
N LEU A 155 1.47 13.47 7.98
CA LEU A 155 2.78 13.04 8.44
C LEU A 155 2.93 11.51 8.41
N PHE A 156 1.84 10.78 8.64
CA PHE A 156 1.84 9.34 8.89
C PHE A 156 0.70 8.59 8.20
N ILE A 157 -0.50 9.17 8.10
CA ILE A 157 -1.71 8.46 7.62
C ILE A 157 -1.82 8.55 6.09
N GLN A 158 -1.88 7.40 5.42
CA GLN A 158 -1.95 7.33 3.96
C GLN A 158 -3.37 7.64 3.43
N GLY A 159 -3.53 7.77 2.11
CA GLY A 159 -4.84 7.98 1.47
C GLY A 159 -5.29 9.43 1.31
N GLY A 160 -4.49 10.37 1.82
CA GLY A 160 -4.69 11.80 1.66
C GLY A 160 -4.48 12.32 0.22
N LEU A 161 -4.01 13.56 0.08
CA LEU A 161 -3.76 14.23 -1.20
C LEU A 161 -2.54 13.71 -1.96
N ASN A 162 -1.68 12.95 -1.28
CA ASN A 162 -0.49 12.32 -1.85
C ASN A 162 -0.83 11.08 -2.69
N VAL A 163 -1.51 11.30 -3.82
CA VAL A 163 -1.93 10.26 -4.77
C VAL A 163 -1.08 10.20 -6.04
N ILE A 164 -0.22 11.20 -6.27
CA ILE A 164 0.52 11.39 -7.54
C ILE A 164 1.60 10.32 -7.70
N ASN A 165 2.29 9.95 -6.63
CA ASN A 165 3.40 8.99 -6.73
C ASN A 165 2.93 7.61 -6.29
N PRO A 166 3.27 6.55 -7.04
CA PRO A 166 3.12 5.17 -6.56
C PRO A 166 3.96 4.94 -5.30
N PHE A 167 3.50 4.01 -4.46
CA PHE A 167 4.21 3.64 -3.25
C PHE A 167 5.14 2.45 -3.48
N ASN A 168 6.29 2.46 -2.84
CA ASN A 168 7.25 1.38 -2.86
C ASN A 168 7.29 0.64 -1.52
N GLN A 169 6.40 -0.35 -1.36
CA GLN A 169 6.28 -1.11 -0.11
C GLN A 169 7.52 -1.97 0.14
N ALA A 170 8.07 -2.57 -0.91
CA ALA A 170 9.28 -3.39 -0.84
C ALA A 170 10.48 -2.57 -0.32
N ALA A 171 10.63 -1.32 -0.77
CA ALA A 171 11.73 -0.47 -0.32
C ALA A 171 11.58 0.00 1.14
N LEU A 172 10.35 0.33 1.58
CA LEU A 172 10.05 0.76 2.96
C LEU A 172 10.38 -0.30 4.02
N ARG A 173 10.39 -1.58 3.63
CA ARG A 173 10.63 -2.71 4.53
C ARG A 173 12.08 -3.16 4.56
N ARG A 174 12.97 -2.41 3.91
CA ARG A 174 14.42 -2.65 3.94
C ARG A 174 15.05 -1.98 5.17
N PRO A 175 16.12 -2.57 5.72
CA PRO A 175 16.92 -1.90 6.74
C PRO A 175 17.36 -0.50 6.30
N GLY A 176 17.20 0.49 7.17
CA GLY A 176 17.67 1.86 6.95
C GLY A 176 16.92 2.64 5.86
N ALA A 177 15.71 2.20 5.49
CA ALA A 177 14.85 2.88 4.53
C ALA A 177 14.53 4.33 4.95
N GLU A 178 14.50 5.22 3.96
CA GLU A 178 14.19 6.64 4.15
C GLU A 178 12.79 6.97 3.61
N VAL A 179 12.22 8.10 4.02
CA VAL A 179 10.91 8.56 3.50
C VAL A 179 10.92 8.69 1.97
N LYS A 180 12.04 9.15 1.39
CA LYS A 180 12.20 9.26 -0.06
C LYS A 180 12.20 7.91 -0.80
N ASP A 181 12.46 6.80 -0.10
CA ASP A 181 12.40 5.46 -0.70
C ASP A 181 10.96 4.96 -0.84
N ALA A 182 10.01 5.62 -0.17
CA ALA A 182 8.60 5.24 -0.14
C ALA A 182 7.86 5.58 -1.43
N LEU A 183 8.35 6.58 -2.19
CA LEU A 183 7.65 7.15 -3.33
C LEU A 183 8.42 6.82 -4.62
N VAL A 184 7.70 6.29 -5.60
CA VAL A 184 8.25 5.99 -6.93
C VAL A 184 8.10 7.24 -7.80
N PRO A 185 9.18 7.77 -8.40
CA PRO A 185 9.10 8.92 -9.28
C PRO A 185 8.36 8.58 -10.59
N VAL A 186 7.49 9.49 -11.02
CA VAL A 186 6.67 9.34 -12.23
C VAL A 186 7.02 10.39 -13.26
N ASN A 187 6.90 10.04 -14.55
CA ASN A 187 7.18 10.96 -15.64
C ASN A 187 6.05 11.97 -15.80
N LEU A 188 6.32 13.25 -15.55
CA LEU A 188 5.29 14.29 -15.61
C LEU A 188 5.86 15.66 -16.00
N VAL A 189 4.95 16.53 -16.43
CA VAL A 189 5.15 17.97 -16.48
C VAL A 189 4.62 18.54 -15.16
N TYR A 190 5.43 19.35 -14.48
CA TYR A 190 5.04 20.07 -13.27
C TYR A 190 5.30 21.56 -13.44
N VAL A 191 4.32 22.38 -13.10
CA VAL A 191 4.43 23.84 -13.10
C VAL A 191 4.08 24.36 -11.73
N THR A 192 4.89 25.28 -11.23
CA THR A 192 4.58 26.12 -10.06
C THR A 192 4.66 27.57 -10.48
N GLN A 193 3.64 28.36 -10.14
CA GLN A 193 3.59 29.78 -10.42
C GLN A 193 3.11 30.56 -9.21
N ASN A 194 3.91 31.50 -8.72
CA ASN A 194 3.41 32.52 -7.80
C ASN A 194 2.56 33.50 -8.58
N LEU A 195 1.31 33.70 -8.16
CA LEU A 195 0.41 34.68 -8.76
C LEU A 195 0.61 36.06 -8.11
N ASN A 196 0.96 36.07 -6.83
CA ASN A 196 1.41 37.21 -6.05
C ASN A 196 2.10 36.71 -4.75
N GLN A 197 2.43 37.63 -3.85
CA GLN A 197 3.09 37.33 -2.56
C GLN A 197 2.30 36.41 -1.62
N ALA A 198 1.00 36.23 -1.82
CA ALA A 198 0.12 35.44 -0.96
C ALA A 198 -0.53 34.25 -1.68
N LEU A 199 -0.47 34.19 -3.01
CA LEU A 199 -1.20 33.20 -3.81
C LEU A 199 -0.26 32.51 -4.80
N SER A 200 -0.25 31.18 -4.80
CA SER A 200 0.48 30.38 -5.78
C SER A 200 -0.40 29.26 -6.34
N LEU A 201 -0.08 28.84 -7.56
CA LEU A 201 -0.75 27.77 -8.30
C LEU A 201 0.28 26.70 -8.66
N ASP A 202 -0.02 25.44 -8.37
CA ASP A 202 0.70 24.31 -8.95
C ASP A 202 -0.20 23.53 -9.91
N ALA A 203 0.41 22.95 -10.93
CA ALA A 203 -0.26 22.09 -11.89
C ALA A 203 0.65 20.93 -12.31
N PHE A 204 0.06 19.76 -12.52
CA PHE A 204 0.76 18.66 -13.16
C PHE A 204 -0.05 18.00 -14.26
N TYR A 205 0.67 17.44 -15.22
CA TYR A 205 0.14 16.48 -16.18
C TYR A 205 1.09 15.30 -16.27
N GLN A 206 0.61 14.10 -15.95
CA GLN A 206 1.41 12.90 -15.96
C GLN A 206 1.44 12.31 -17.38
N LEU A 207 2.64 11.92 -17.83
CA LEU A 207 2.90 11.46 -19.19
C LEU A 207 2.91 9.93 -19.30
N ASP A 208 3.08 9.24 -18.17
CA ASP A 208 3.22 7.80 -18.09
C ASP A 208 2.59 7.29 -16.80
N TRP A 209 1.84 6.19 -16.86
CA TRP A 209 1.25 5.58 -15.67
C TRP A 209 2.18 4.51 -15.09
N ASP A 210 2.23 4.43 -13.77
CA ASP A 210 3.02 3.40 -13.10
C ASP A 210 2.31 2.89 -11.85
N GLN A 211 2.50 1.60 -11.56
CA GLN A 211 1.89 0.91 -10.43
C GLN A 211 2.74 1.01 -9.15
N SER A 212 2.10 0.90 -8.00
CA SER A 212 2.76 0.74 -6.72
C SER A 212 3.55 -0.57 -6.69
N ARG A 213 4.73 -0.52 -6.07
CA ARG A 213 5.63 -1.67 -5.96
C ARG A 213 5.28 -2.45 -4.71
N LEU A 214 4.60 -3.57 -4.91
CA LEU A 214 4.29 -4.51 -3.84
C LEU A 214 5.53 -5.32 -3.45
N ASP A 215 5.47 -5.94 -2.28
CA ASP A 215 6.49 -6.87 -1.84
C ASP A 215 6.65 -8.05 -2.80
N ASN A 216 7.87 -8.56 -2.89
CA ASN A 216 8.09 -9.82 -3.58
C ASN A 216 7.43 -10.96 -2.78
N CYS A 217 6.88 -11.93 -3.50
CA CYS A 217 6.31 -13.13 -2.90
C CYS A 217 7.36 -13.87 -2.06
N ALA A 218 6.89 -14.65 -1.08
CA ALA A 218 7.74 -15.40 -0.16
C ALA A 218 8.65 -14.57 0.79
N THR A 219 8.70 -13.24 0.69
CA THR A 219 9.42 -12.36 1.64
C THR A 219 8.71 -12.26 2.99
N PHE A 220 9.44 -11.83 4.03
CA PHE A 220 8.93 -11.82 5.42
C PHE A 220 7.61 -11.07 5.60
N PHE A 221 7.46 -9.92 4.94
CA PHE A 221 6.25 -9.12 5.03
C PHE A 221 5.28 -9.35 3.85
N SER A 222 5.53 -10.33 2.96
CA SER A 222 4.55 -10.74 1.96
C SER A 222 3.26 -11.14 2.67
N GLY A 223 2.18 -10.45 2.33
CA GLY A 223 0.82 -10.75 2.77
C GLY A 223 -0.09 -11.18 1.61
N ASN A 224 0.46 -11.26 0.40
CA ASN A 224 -0.25 -11.63 -0.81
C ASN A 224 0.70 -12.36 -1.76
N ASP A 225 0.43 -13.63 -2.00
CA ASP A 225 1.32 -14.51 -2.75
C ASP A 225 0.91 -14.69 -4.24
N PHE A 226 -0.05 -13.88 -4.74
CA PHE A 226 -0.62 -14.05 -6.10
C PHE A 226 -0.79 -12.75 -6.90
N MET A 227 -0.93 -11.61 -6.24
CA MET A 227 -1.22 -10.30 -6.84
C MET A 227 0.02 -9.57 -7.37
N PRO A 228 1.18 -9.55 -6.67
CA PRO A 228 2.38 -8.95 -7.23
C PRO A 228 2.78 -9.61 -8.55
N GLU A 229 3.26 -8.79 -9.50
CA GLU A 229 3.66 -9.26 -10.83
C GLU A 229 4.74 -10.34 -10.73
N GLY A 230 4.53 -11.47 -11.43
CA GLY A 230 5.43 -12.64 -11.43
C GLY A 230 5.13 -13.71 -10.36
N CYS A 231 4.14 -13.51 -9.48
CA CYS A 231 3.81 -14.48 -8.43
C CYS A 231 3.01 -15.66 -8.99
N GLN A 232 3.15 -16.82 -8.34
CA GLN A 232 2.69 -18.11 -8.86
C GLN A 232 1.25 -18.40 -8.46
N GLY A 233 0.28 -17.78 -9.14
CA GLY A 233 -1.13 -18.19 -9.15
C GLY A 233 -1.89 -18.00 -7.83
N LEU A 234 -3.21 -18.19 -7.90
CA LEU A 234 -4.13 -18.04 -6.76
C LEU A 234 -4.76 -19.41 -6.45
N ASP A 235 -4.40 -20.01 -5.33
CA ASP A 235 -4.86 -21.36 -4.97
C ASP A 235 -6.09 -21.31 -4.06
N VAL A 236 -7.14 -22.03 -4.43
CA VAL A 236 -8.44 -21.98 -3.73
C VAL A 236 -8.97 -23.37 -3.39
N GLY A 237 -9.91 -23.43 -2.45
CA GLY A 237 -10.52 -24.68 -2.02
C GLY A 237 -9.70 -25.42 -0.96
N GLY A 238 -9.74 -26.75 -1.00
CA GLY A 238 -9.08 -27.61 0.00
C GLY A 238 -8.20 -28.69 -0.62
N GLN A 239 -7.25 -29.19 0.17
CA GLN A 239 -6.30 -30.26 -0.23
C GLN A 239 -7.00 -31.59 -0.62
N MET A 240 -8.31 -31.71 -0.36
CA MET A 240 -9.12 -32.90 -0.66
C MET A 240 -9.29 -33.20 -2.16
N VAL A 241 -8.87 -32.29 -3.06
CA VAL A 241 -8.95 -32.49 -4.52
C VAL A 241 -7.73 -33.26 -5.07
N THR A 242 -6.73 -33.59 -4.22
CA THR A 242 -5.46 -34.23 -4.63
C THR A 242 -5.53 -35.75 -4.90
N ASN A 243 -6.74 -36.35 -4.97
CA ASN A 243 -6.88 -37.74 -5.37
C ASN A 243 -6.33 -37.94 -6.80
N PRO A 244 -5.42 -38.91 -7.07
CA PRO A 244 -4.82 -39.12 -8.39
C PRO A 244 -5.84 -39.29 -9.52
N MET A 245 -6.98 -39.96 -9.27
CA MET A 245 -8.05 -40.10 -10.26
C MET A 245 -8.72 -38.76 -10.57
N VAL A 246 -8.94 -37.93 -9.55
CA VAL A 246 -9.51 -36.59 -9.69
C VAL A 246 -8.53 -35.64 -10.40
N SER A 247 -7.25 -35.73 -10.05
CA SER A 247 -6.18 -34.98 -10.68
C SER A 247 -6.08 -35.29 -12.18
N GLN A 248 -6.06 -36.58 -12.55
CA GLN A 248 -6.06 -36.98 -13.95
C GLN A 248 -7.33 -36.53 -14.68
N ALA A 249 -8.48 -36.63 -14.03
CA ALA A 249 -9.76 -36.24 -14.62
C ALA A 249 -9.86 -34.73 -14.90
N LEU A 250 -9.32 -33.90 -14.01
CA LEU A 250 -9.32 -32.45 -14.15
C LEU A 250 -8.19 -31.93 -15.05
N ALA A 251 -7.06 -32.65 -15.13
CA ALA A 251 -5.94 -32.29 -16.01
C ALA A 251 -6.36 -32.23 -17.49
N ALA A 252 -7.28 -33.08 -17.93
CA ALA A 252 -7.86 -33.03 -19.28
C ALA A 252 -8.50 -31.67 -19.63
N PHE A 253 -8.97 -30.93 -18.61
CA PHE A 253 -9.57 -29.61 -18.78
C PHE A 253 -8.56 -28.46 -18.63
N GLY A 254 -7.28 -28.75 -18.37
CA GLY A 254 -6.24 -27.76 -18.09
C GLY A 254 -6.25 -27.22 -16.66
N VAL A 255 -6.92 -27.91 -15.74
CA VAL A 255 -6.96 -27.53 -14.32
C VAL A 255 -5.67 -27.95 -13.64
N THR A 256 -5.02 -27.01 -12.96
CA THR A 256 -3.84 -27.29 -12.14
C THR A 256 -4.24 -27.47 -10.68
N LEU A 257 -3.85 -28.60 -10.10
CA LEU A 257 -4.00 -28.88 -8.67
C LEU A 257 -2.65 -28.77 -7.98
N THR A 258 -2.64 -28.14 -6.82
CA THR A 258 -1.46 -27.95 -5.98
C THR A 258 -1.70 -28.58 -4.61
N GLU A 259 -0.65 -28.62 -3.79
CA GLU A 259 -0.81 -29.01 -2.38
C GLU A 259 -1.72 -28.07 -1.60
N GLU A 260 -1.98 -26.86 -2.10
CA GLU A 260 -2.79 -25.85 -1.41
C GLU A 260 -4.23 -25.76 -1.94
N GLY A 261 -4.49 -26.29 -3.14
CA GLY A 261 -5.85 -26.41 -3.68
C GLY A 261 -5.90 -26.46 -5.20
N VAL A 262 -6.94 -25.84 -5.76
CA VAL A 262 -7.10 -25.66 -7.20
C VAL A 262 -6.50 -24.31 -7.57
N ARG A 263 -5.57 -24.28 -8.52
CA ARG A 263 -4.98 -23.03 -8.99
C ARG A 263 -5.91 -22.33 -9.97
N VAL A 264 -6.34 -21.13 -9.61
CA VAL A 264 -6.94 -20.18 -10.53
C VAL A 264 -5.80 -19.52 -11.30
N PRO A 265 -5.69 -19.71 -12.62
CA PRO A 265 -4.63 -19.10 -13.42
C PRO A 265 -4.77 -17.57 -13.48
N ARG A 266 -3.64 -16.87 -13.57
CA ARG A 266 -3.60 -15.43 -13.84
C ARG A 266 -3.85 -15.17 -15.33
N GLY A 267 -4.80 -14.30 -15.64
CA GLY A 267 -4.99 -13.73 -16.96
C GLY A 267 -4.06 -12.54 -17.22
N SER A 268 -4.25 -11.84 -18.33
CA SER A 268 -3.56 -10.57 -18.56
C SER A 268 -4.06 -9.50 -17.59
N ASP A 269 -3.14 -8.75 -17.00
CA ASP A 269 -3.47 -7.60 -16.16
C ASP A 269 -4.13 -6.49 -16.99
N GLU A 270 -5.04 -5.76 -16.36
CA GLU A 270 -5.73 -4.60 -16.91
C GLU A 270 -5.06 -3.33 -16.37
N ASN A 271 -3.96 -2.95 -17.01
CA ASN A 271 -3.22 -1.72 -16.70
C ASN A 271 -4.05 -0.49 -17.03
N ALA A 272 -3.84 0.59 -16.26
CA ALA A 272 -4.38 1.88 -16.62
C ALA A 272 -3.61 2.49 -17.79
N ARG A 273 -4.28 3.33 -18.58
CA ARG A 273 -3.66 4.12 -19.63
C ARG A 273 -2.68 5.16 -19.07
N ASP A 274 -1.73 5.56 -19.90
CA ASP A 274 -0.71 6.54 -19.51
C ASP A 274 -1.27 7.96 -19.34
N GLY A 275 -2.30 8.31 -20.12
CA GLY A 275 -2.84 9.66 -20.22
C GLY A 275 -4.11 9.95 -19.43
N GLY A 276 -4.41 11.23 -19.23
CA GLY A 276 -5.63 11.67 -18.53
C GLY A 276 -5.44 11.87 -17.01
N GLN A 277 -4.20 11.79 -16.53
CA GLN A 277 -3.86 12.07 -15.14
C GLN A 277 -3.31 13.50 -15.00
N TRP A 278 -3.99 14.32 -14.22
CA TRP A 278 -3.66 15.73 -14.03
C TRP A 278 -4.08 16.21 -12.65
N GLY A 279 -3.54 17.35 -12.25
CA GLY A 279 -4.00 18.03 -11.05
C GLY A 279 -3.72 19.52 -11.09
N LEU A 280 -4.46 20.24 -10.26
CA LEU A 280 -4.28 21.65 -9.94
C LEU A 280 -4.32 21.82 -8.42
N SER A 281 -3.42 22.65 -7.88
CA SER A 281 -3.52 23.14 -6.51
C SER A 281 -3.39 24.65 -6.46
N LEU A 282 -4.09 25.27 -5.52
CA LEU A 282 -4.01 26.70 -5.23
C LEU A 282 -3.66 26.86 -3.75
N HIS A 283 -2.59 27.58 -3.46
CA HIS A 283 -2.15 27.87 -2.10
C HIS A 283 -2.34 29.34 -1.81
N TRP A 284 -2.99 29.65 -0.69
CA TRP A 284 -3.28 31.00 -0.24
C TRP A 284 -2.81 31.23 1.19
N TYR A 285 -1.82 32.09 1.35
CA TYR A 285 -1.35 32.55 2.65
C TYR A 285 -2.18 33.73 3.18
N VAL A 286 -2.82 33.53 4.33
CA VAL A 286 -3.67 34.52 4.99
C VAL A 286 -2.90 35.17 6.14
N GLU A 287 -2.28 36.32 5.86
CA GLU A 287 -1.36 37.02 6.79
C GLU A 287 -1.96 37.28 8.18
N HIS A 288 -3.24 37.68 8.27
CA HIS A 288 -3.88 37.98 9.56
C HIS A 288 -4.14 36.76 10.44
N LEU A 289 -4.12 35.55 9.87
CA LEU A 289 -4.29 34.29 10.58
C LEU A 289 -2.97 33.54 10.78
N ASP A 290 -1.89 33.97 10.12
CA ASP A 290 -0.63 33.21 10.05
C ASP A 290 -0.89 31.76 9.58
N THR A 291 -1.70 31.64 8.53
CA THR A 291 -2.23 30.35 8.05
C THR A 291 -2.13 30.26 6.53
N GLU A 292 -1.61 29.15 6.04
CA GLU A 292 -1.69 28.76 4.64
C GLU A 292 -2.93 27.87 4.43
N LEU A 293 -3.69 28.14 3.38
CA LEU A 293 -4.83 27.34 2.93
C LEU A 293 -4.53 26.76 1.55
N GLY A 294 -4.83 25.49 1.35
CA GLY A 294 -4.69 24.84 0.05
C GLY A 294 -6.02 24.34 -0.51
N LEU A 295 -6.22 24.49 -1.81
CA LEU A 295 -7.34 23.91 -2.57
C LEU A 295 -6.77 22.99 -3.65
N PHE A 296 -7.33 21.79 -3.80
CA PHE A 296 -6.80 20.78 -4.73
C PHE A 296 -7.92 20.17 -5.58
N ALA A 297 -7.60 19.90 -6.84
CA ALA A 297 -8.43 19.12 -7.75
C ALA A 297 -7.53 18.23 -8.63
N ALA A 298 -7.80 16.94 -8.71
CA ALA A 298 -7.02 16.02 -9.53
C ALA A 298 -7.89 14.91 -10.14
N ASN A 299 -7.44 14.40 -11.28
CA ASN A 299 -7.88 13.13 -11.86
C ASN A 299 -6.66 12.21 -11.95
N TYR A 300 -6.76 11.00 -11.42
CA TYR A 300 -5.67 10.03 -11.42
C TYR A 300 -6.18 8.61 -11.66
N HIS A 301 -5.28 7.68 -11.93
CA HIS A 301 -5.61 6.26 -12.04
C HIS A 301 -5.10 5.49 -10.84
N SER A 302 -5.74 4.37 -10.50
CA SER A 302 -5.26 3.55 -9.39
C SER A 302 -3.81 3.14 -9.62
N ARG A 303 -3.00 3.21 -8.56
CA ARG A 303 -1.63 2.68 -8.55
C ARG A 303 -1.59 1.33 -7.85
N THR A 304 -2.64 0.97 -7.13
CA THR A 304 -2.76 -0.31 -6.44
C THR A 304 -3.62 -1.28 -7.26
N PRO A 305 -3.26 -2.57 -7.28
CA PRO A 305 -4.02 -3.57 -8.01
C PRO A 305 -5.29 -3.98 -7.27
N TYR A 306 -6.38 -4.10 -8.02
CA TYR A 306 -7.63 -4.73 -7.60
C TYR A 306 -7.74 -6.14 -8.16
N LEU A 307 -8.32 -7.06 -7.39
CA LEU A 307 -8.60 -8.43 -7.83
C LEU A 307 -9.81 -8.43 -8.76
N GLY A 308 -9.57 -8.53 -10.06
CA GLY A 308 -10.58 -8.85 -11.07
C GLY A 308 -10.61 -10.34 -11.39
N THR A 309 -11.70 -10.80 -12.02
CA THR A 309 -11.80 -12.20 -12.46
C THR A 309 -12.44 -12.33 -13.84
N VAL A 310 -12.19 -13.45 -14.51
CA VAL A 310 -12.92 -13.90 -15.70
C VAL A 310 -13.57 -15.23 -15.36
N SER A 311 -14.88 -15.36 -15.61
CA SER A 311 -15.60 -16.61 -15.34
C SER A 311 -15.07 -17.76 -16.21
N SER A 312 -15.23 -18.98 -15.70
CA SER A 312 -14.94 -20.20 -16.45
C SER A 312 -15.69 -20.24 -17.78
N ARG A 313 -15.12 -20.95 -18.78
CA ARG A 313 -15.85 -21.36 -19.99
C ARG A 313 -16.97 -22.38 -19.74
N TYR A 314 -17.06 -22.90 -18.51
CA TYR A 314 -18.04 -23.86 -18.02
C TYR A 314 -18.89 -23.27 -16.87
N TYR A 315 -18.98 -21.94 -16.81
CA TYR A 315 -19.68 -21.24 -15.74
C TYR A 315 -21.18 -21.52 -15.82
N ALA A 316 -21.80 -21.26 -16.97
CA ALA A 316 -23.21 -21.54 -17.27
C ALA A 316 -23.36 -22.79 -18.16
N ASN A 317 -22.38 -23.10 -19.01
CA ASN A 317 -22.43 -24.26 -19.88
C ASN A 317 -22.10 -25.58 -19.15
N GLY A 318 -22.96 -26.59 -19.33
CA GLY A 318 -22.80 -27.96 -18.80
C GLY A 318 -22.05 -28.94 -19.70
N GLY A 319 -21.48 -28.49 -20.83
CA GLY A 319 -20.85 -29.34 -21.84
C GLY A 319 -19.66 -30.19 -21.34
N PHE A 320 -19.10 -29.86 -20.17
CA PHE A 320 -18.07 -30.66 -19.51
C PHE A 320 -18.60 -31.97 -18.88
N ALA A 321 -19.92 -32.07 -18.62
CA ALA A 321 -20.50 -33.09 -17.76
C ALA A 321 -20.17 -34.52 -18.21
N GLY A 322 -20.35 -34.82 -19.50
CA GLY A 322 -20.11 -36.15 -20.05
C GLY A 322 -18.65 -36.58 -19.95
N GLU A 323 -17.73 -35.71 -20.37
CA GLU A 323 -16.28 -35.97 -20.29
C GLU A 323 -15.81 -36.06 -18.84
N LEU A 324 -16.28 -35.17 -17.97
CA LEU A 324 -15.91 -35.18 -16.56
C LEU A 324 -16.35 -36.48 -15.87
N CYS A 325 -17.58 -36.93 -16.11
CA CYS A 325 -18.10 -38.21 -15.58
C CYS A 325 -17.33 -39.41 -16.15
N ALA A 326 -17.04 -39.41 -17.46
CA ALA A 326 -16.26 -40.46 -18.10
C ALA A 326 -14.85 -40.57 -17.49
N ASN A 327 -14.20 -39.44 -17.23
CA ASN A 327 -12.85 -39.38 -16.66
C ASN A 327 -12.77 -39.94 -15.24
N VAL A 328 -13.86 -39.91 -14.47
CA VAL A 328 -13.95 -40.50 -13.12
C VAL A 328 -14.64 -41.87 -13.10
N GLY A 329 -14.90 -42.46 -14.26
CA GLY A 329 -15.50 -43.80 -14.38
C GLY A 329 -17.00 -43.87 -14.04
N VAL A 330 -17.70 -42.74 -14.05
CA VAL A 330 -19.15 -42.69 -13.83
C VAL A 330 -19.86 -42.89 -15.17
N ALA A 331 -20.66 -43.95 -15.27
CA ALA A 331 -21.47 -44.22 -16.46
C ALA A 331 -22.40 -43.04 -16.78
N LEU A 332 -22.57 -42.73 -18.07
CA LEU A 332 -23.36 -41.57 -18.52
C LEU A 332 -24.78 -41.55 -17.94
N ALA A 333 -25.41 -42.72 -17.80
CA ALA A 333 -26.74 -42.87 -17.19
C ALA A 333 -26.81 -42.38 -15.73
N ASN A 334 -25.70 -42.46 -14.98
CA ASN A 334 -25.60 -42.03 -13.59
C ASN A 334 -24.96 -40.63 -13.44
N CYS A 335 -24.51 -40.02 -14.53
CA CYS A 335 -23.75 -38.78 -14.50
C CYS A 335 -24.53 -37.62 -13.88
N GLY A 336 -25.82 -37.47 -14.21
CA GLY A 336 -26.66 -36.42 -13.60
C GLY A 336 -26.78 -36.55 -12.08
N ALA A 337 -27.01 -37.77 -11.57
CA ALA A 337 -27.08 -38.04 -10.13
C ALA A 337 -25.73 -37.81 -9.44
N PHE A 338 -24.62 -38.22 -10.08
CA PHE A 338 -23.29 -37.97 -9.57
C PHE A 338 -22.98 -36.46 -9.49
N LEU A 339 -23.26 -35.69 -10.56
CA LEU A 339 -23.02 -34.25 -10.57
C LEU A 339 -23.89 -33.51 -9.55
N ALA A 340 -25.08 -34.01 -9.23
CA ALA A 340 -25.92 -33.48 -8.15
C ALA A 340 -25.43 -33.84 -6.73
N SER A 341 -24.55 -34.84 -6.59
CA SER A 341 -23.97 -35.23 -5.30
C SER A 341 -22.92 -34.22 -4.80
N GLY A 342 -22.61 -34.24 -3.51
CA GLY A 342 -21.56 -33.38 -2.93
C GLY A 342 -20.17 -33.57 -3.57
N SER A 343 -19.82 -34.82 -3.94
CA SER A 343 -18.57 -35.12 -4.65
C SER A 343 -18.56 -34.56 -6.07
N GLY A 344 -19.68 -34.68 -6.79
CA GLY A 344 -19.83 -34.09 -8.12
C GLY A 344 -19.75 -32.57 -8.08
N GLN A 345 -20.47 -31.91 -7.16
CA GLN A 345 -20.42 -30.46 -6.99
C GLN A 345 -19.02 -29.95 -6.62
N THR A 346 -18.27 -30.71 -5.81
CA THR A 346 -16.87 -30.38 -5.50
C THR A 346 -16.00 -30.43 -6.75
N LEU A 347 -16.18 -31.45 -7.60
CA LEU A 347 -15.43 -31.62 -8.85
C LEU A 347 -15.78 -30.53 -9.87
N VAL A 348 -17.07 -30.19 -10.02
CA VAL A 348 -17.53 -29.08 -10.86
C VAL A 348 -16.98 -27.75 -10.37
N GLY A 349 -16.96 -27.53 -9.04
CA GLY A 349 -16.37 -26.35 -8.44
C GLY A 349 -14.88 -26.24 -8.77
N ALA A 350 -14.12 -27.33 -8.62
CA ALA A 350 -12.70 -27.37 -8.99
C ALA A 350 -12.49 -27.09 -10.48
N LEU A 351 -13.29 -27.68 -11.36
CA LEU A 351 -13.26 -27.40 -12.79
C LEU A 351 -13.49 -25.92 -13.08
N ARG A 352 -14.55 -25.33 -12.51
CA ARG A 352 -14.89 -23.91 -12.70
C ARG A 352 -13.79 -22.98 -12.19
N MET A 353 -13.23 -23.24 -11.01
CA MET A 353 -12.14 -22.42 -10.47
C MET A 353 -10.87 -22.54 -11.31
N GLY A 354 -10.47 -23.76 -11.68
CA GLY A 354 -9.23 -23.99 -12.44
C GLY A 354 -9.30 -23.57 -13.91
N THR A 355 -10.49 -23.29 -14.44
CA THR A 355 -10.71 -22.77 -15.80
C THR A 355 -11.24 -21.33 -15.83
N ALA A 356 -11.43 -20.72 -14.65
CA ALA A 356 -11.58 -19.28 -14.50
C ALA A 356 -10.20 -18.60 -14.52
N GLN A 357 -10.16 -17.28 -14.52
CA GLN A 357 -8.93 -16.52 -14.38
C GLN A 357 -9.09 -15.41 -13.34
N TYR A 358 -8.00 -15.04 -12.69
CA TYR A 358 -7.89 -13.78 -11.95
C TYR A 358 -6.98 -12.82 -12.70
N ARG A 359 -7.14 -11.51 -12.49
CA ARG A 359 -6.31 -10.46 -13.09
C ARG A 359 -6.12 -9.32 -12.12
N ALA A 360 -4.97 -8.63 -12.17
CA ALA A 360 -4.85 -7.33 -11.53
C ALA A 360 -5.55 -6.28 -12.40
N GLN A 361 -6.37 -5.43 -11.79
CA GLN A 361 -7.04 -4.31 -12.45
C GLN A 361 -6.61 -3.00 -11.82
N TYR A 362 -6.39 -1.97 -12.64
CA TYR A 362 -6.03 -0.62 -12.19
C TYR A 362 -7.08 0.39 -12.68
N PRO A 363 -8.15 0.62 -11.91
CA PRO A 363 -9.26 1.46 -12.35
C PRO A 363 -8.84 2.90 -12.65
N GLU A 364 -9.33 3.44 -13.76
CA GLU A 364 -9.01 4.78 -14.24
C GLU A 364 -9.92 5.87 -13.66
N ASP A 365 -9.62 7.13 -13.99
CA ASP A 365 -10.47 8.30 -13.76
C ASP A 365 -11.04 8.47 -12.34
N ILE A 366 -10.17 8.36 -11.35
CA ILE A 366 -10.47 8.66 -9.94
C ILE A 366 -10.33 10.16 -9.74
N ARG A 367 -11.43 10.80 -9.35
CA ARG A 367 -11.46 12.24 -9.06
C ARG A 367 -11.15 12.48 -7.59
N LEU A 368 -10.36 13.51 -7.33
CA LEU A 368 -9.96 13.93 -6.00
C LEU A 368 -10.15 15.43 -5.84
N TYR A 369 -10.79 15.84 -4.76
CA TYR A 369 -10.89 17.22 -4.32
C TYR A 369 -10.33 17.35 -2.91
N GLY A 370 -9.57 18.40 -2.66
CA GLY A 370 -8.84 18.57 -1.41
C GLY A 370 -8.91 19.96 -0.83
N LEU A 371 -8.89 20.04 0.49
CA LEU A 371 -8.65 21.25 1.25
C LEU A 371 -7.52 20.99 2.24
N THR A 372 -6.60 21.94 2.41
CA THR A 372 -5.60 21.89 3.48
C THR A 372 -5.56 23.19 4.26
N PHE A 373 -5.05 23.11 5.48
CA PHE A 373 -4.59 24.28 6.21
C PHE A 373 -3.28 23.95 6.94
N ALA A 374 -2.42 24.95 7.11
CA ALA A 374 -1.22 24.86 7.92
C ALA A 374 -1.05 26.16 8.71
N THR A 375 -0.86 26.07 10.02
CA THR A 375 -0.75 27.24 10.91
C THR A 375 0.18 26.96 12.09
N THR A 376 0.73 28.03 12.68
CA THR A 376 1.50 27.93 13.93
C THR A 376 0.73 28.60 15.06
N LEU A 377 0.36 27.82 16.07
CA LEU A 377 -0.31 28.35 17.27
C LEU A 377 0.66 29.21 18.09
N ARG A 378 0.11 30.15 18.87
CA ARG A 378 0.91 30.99 19.79
C ARG A 378 1.75 30.20 20.80
N SER A 379 1.38 28.95 21.07
CA SER A 379 2.13 28.01 21.91
C SER A 379 3.39 27.46 21.23
N GLY A 380 3.63 27.78 19.94
CA GLY A 380 4.70 27.21 19.13
C GLY A 380 4.38 25.84 18.52
N VAL A 381 3.14 25.38 18.65
CA VAL A 381 2.68 24.12 18.03
C VAL A 381 2.33 24.39 16.58
N ALA A 382 3.00 23.70 15.65
CA ALA A 382 2.60 23.68 14.25
C ALA A 382 1.43 22.71 14.08
N VAL A 383 0.32 23.17 13.50
CA VAL A 383 -0.87 22.36 13.23
C VAL A 383 -1.16 22.40 11.74
N GLN A 384 -1.36 21.23 11.16
CA GLN A 384 -1.70 21.07 9.75
C GLN A 384 -2.90 20.15 9.64
N GLY A 385 -3.78 20.41 8.69
CA GLY A 385 -4.94 19.55 8.46
C GLY A 385 -5.26 19.42 6.99
N GLU A 386 -5.88 18.30 6.66
CA GLU A 386 -6.20 17.93 5.30
C GLU A 386 -7.57 17.24 5.26
N LEU A 387 -8.39 17.64 4.29
CA LEU A 387 -9.64 17.00 3.93
C LEU A 387 -9.58 16.61 2.46
N SER A 388 -9.77 15.34 2.16
CA SER A 388 -9.85 14.80 0.80
C SER A 388 -11.21 14.15 0.56
N TYR A 389 -11.78 14.40 -0.62
CA TYR A 389 -13.03 13.81 -1.08
C TYR A 389 -12.85 13.19 -2.46
N ARG A 390 -13.25 11.92 -2.58
CA ARG A 390 -13.25 11.17 -3.83
C ARG A 390 -14.67 10.69 -4.08
N PRO A 391 -15.39 11.22 -5.08
CA PRO A 391 -16.76 10.81 -5.36
C PRO A 391 -16.87 9.41 -6.00
N ASN A 392 -15.76 8.85 -6.49
CA ASN A 392 -15.79 7.63 -7.32
C ASN A 392 -14.56 6.73 -7.17
N VAL A 393 -13.96 6.67 -5.99
CA VAL A 393 -12.81 5.80 -5.75
C VAL A 393 -13.25 4.33 -5.81
N PRO A 394 -12.51 3.45 -6.51
CA PRO A 394 -12.74 2.00 -6.43
C PRO A 394 -12.53 1.49 -5.00
N VAL A 395 -13.45 0.63 -4.53
CA VAL A 395 -13.32 -0.11 -3.28
C VAL A 395 -13.42 -1.60 -3.60
N GLN A 396 -12.37 -2.34 -3.24
CA GLN A 396 -12.23 -3.77 -3.50
C GLN A 396 -13.35 -4.57 -2.81
N LEU A 397 -14.12 -5.32 -3.58
CA LEU A 397 -15.04 -6.34 -3.07
C LEU A 397 -14.24 -7.39 -2.32
N ASN A 398 -14.84 -8.01 -1.30
CA ASN A 398 -14.17 -9.06 -0.55
C ASN A 398 -13.67 -10.16 -1.49
N GLY A 399 -12.39 -10.49 -1.39
CA GLY A 399 -11.75 -11.44 -2.30
C GLY A 399 -12.37 -12.84 -2.25
N ASN A 400 -12.80 -13.29 -1.05
CA ASN A 400 -13.46 -14.60 -0.92
C ASN A 400 -14.84 -14.59 -1.59
N ASP A 401 -15.64 -13.53 -1.47
CA ASP A 401 -16.94 -13.45 -2.19
C ASP A 401 -16.75 -13.41 -3.70
N VAL A 402 -15.73 -12.69 -4.20
CA VAL A 402 -15.35 -12.67 -5.62
C VAL A 402 -14.97 -14.07 -6.09
N LEU A 403 -14.21 -14.83 -5.30
CA LEU A 403 -13.82 -16.19 -5.66
C LEU A 403 -14.97 -17.20 -5.53
N GLN A 404 -15.77 -17.14 -4.48
CA GLN A 404 -16.96 -17.99 -4.34
C GLN A 404 -17.98 -17.73 -5.45
N SER A 405 -18.03 -16.49 -5.97
CA SER A 405 -18.92 -16.16 -7.09
C SER A 405 -18.61 -16.95 -8.37
N LEU A 406 -17.34 -17.34 -8.58
CA LEU A 406 -16.90 -18.11 -9.75
C LEU A 406 -17.48 -19.52 -9.82
N LEU A 407 -18.00 -20.05 -8.70
CA LEU A 407 -18.58 -21.39 -8.64
C LEU A 407 -19.95 -21.48 -9.32
N ASN A 408 -20.60 -20.35 -9.62
CA ASN A 408 -21.98 -20.29 -10.12
C ASN A 408 -22.97 -21.12 -9.27
N ALA A 409 -22.86 -21.00 -7.95
CA ALA A 409 -23.67 -21.75 -7.00
C ALA A 409 -24.55 -20.78 -6.20
N PRO A 410 -25.89 -20.89 -6.26
CA PRO A 410 -26.80 -20.03 -5.52
C PRO A 410 -26.46 -19.99 -4.02
N GLY A 411 -26.53 -18.79 -3.42
CA GLY A 411 -26.31 -18.59 -1.98
C GLY A 411 -24.86 -18.60 -1.51
N ARG A 412 -23.88 -19.07 -2.32
CA ARG A 412 -22.45 -19.14 -1.90
C ARG A 412 -21.72 -17.80 -1.88
N SER A 413 -22.27 -16.78 -2.53
CA SER A 413 -21.72 -15.43 -2.57
C SER A 413 -22.85 -14.41 -2.70
N PRO A 414 -22.80 -13.27 -1.98
CA PRO A 414 -23.74 -12.17 -2.17
C PRO A 414 -23.73 -11.64 -3.63
N LEU A 415 -22.60 -11.79 -4.33
CA LEU A 415 -22.44 -11.33 -5.71
C LEU A 415 -23.28 -12.14 -6.72
N ASN A 416 -23.66 -13.38 -6.39
CA ASN A 416 -24.51 -14.22 -7.23
C ASN A 416 -25.99 -14.03 -6.88
N ALA A 417 -26.29 -13.84 -5.59
CA ALA A 417 -27.65 -13.65 -5.10
C ALA A 417 -28.27 -12.36 -5.66
N ASP A 418 -27.47 -11.29 -5.76
CA ASP A 418 -27.93 -9.99 -6.25
C ASP A 418 -27.83 -9.83 -7.79
N GLY A 419 -27.47 -10.89 -8.52
CA GLY A 419 -27.28 -10.84 -9.97
C GLY A 419 -26.13 -9.94 -10.44
N LEU A 420 -25.29 -9.47 -9.51
CA LEU A 420 -24.15 -8.59 -9.80
C LEU A 420 -23.11 -9.28 -10.67
N ARG A 421 -22.89 -10.58 -10.46
CA ARG A 421 -22.12 -11.41 -11.38
C ARG A 421 -23.07 -12.04 -12.41
N PRO A 422 -22.98 -11.65 -13.70
CA PRO A 422 -23.79 -12.27 -14.74
C PRO A 422 -23.45 -13.75 -14.87
N PRO A 423 -24.46 -14.63 -15.08
CA PRO A 423 -24.23 -16.05 -15.24
C PRO A 423 -23.81 -16.41 -16.66
N THR A 424 -22.66 -15.90 -17.08
CA THR A 424 -22.15 -16.05 -18.45
C THR A 424 -20.73 -16.60 -18.45
N ASP A 425 -20.43 -17.39 -19.48
CA ASP A 425 -19.11 -18.00 -19.67
C ASP A 425 -18.08 -16.95 -20.12
N THR A 426 -16.81 -17.13 -19.73
CA THR A 426 -15.66 -16.33 -20.20
C THR A 426 -15.90 -14.82 -20.11
N THR A 427 -16.59 -14.39 -19.06
CA THR A 427 -17.02 -13.00 -18.88
C THR A 427 -16.16 -12.32 -17.82
N PRO A 428 -15.54 -11.18 -18.13
CA PRO A 428 -14.85 -10.37 -17.14
C PRO A 428 -15.79 -9.83 -16.06
N PHE A 429 -15.29 -9.76 -14.83
CA PHE A 429 -15.97 -9.21 -13.68
C PHE A 429 -15.01 -8.32 -12.90
N ASP A 430 -15.41 -7.06 -12.72
CA ASP A 430 -14.68 -6.09 -11.92
C ASP A 430 -14.86 -6.42 -10.44
N GLY A 431 -13.75 -6.71 -9.74
CA GLY A 431 -13.83 -7.04 -8.32
C GLY A 431 -13.86 -5.81 -7.41
N TYR A 432 -14.31 -4.67 -7.91
CA TYR A 432 -14.45 -3.44 -7.14
C TYR A 432 -15.77 -2.75 -7.46
N ARG A 433 -16.19 -1.86 -6.55
CA ARG A 433 -17.29 -0.92 -6.81
C ARG A 433 -16.81 0.49 -6.50
N ARG A 434 -17.24 1.46 -7.30
CA ARG A 434 -16.92 2.86 -7.03
C ARG A 434 -17.78 3.37 -5.88
N LYS A 435 -17.13 4.00 -4.91
CA LYS A 435 -17.76 4.58 -3.72
C LYS A 435 -17.32 6.02 -3.56
N GLU A 436 -18.13 6.78 -2.85
CA GLU A 436 -17.70 8.06 -2.32
C GLU A 436 -16.89 7.83 -1.04
N VAL A 437 -15.73 8.47 -0.93
CA VAL A 437 -14.86 8.39 0.24
C VAL A 437 -14.39 9.77 0.61
N THR A 438 -14.62 10.13 1.87
CA THR A 438 -14.09 11.34 2.48
C THR A 438 -13.05 10.93 3.53
N GLN A 439 -11.88 11.57 3.52
CA GLN A 439 -10.87 11.38 4.55
C GLN A 439 -10.44 12.73 5.12
N ALA A 440 -10.41 12.83 6.44
CA ALA A 440 -9.96 14.02 7.15
C ALA A 440 -8.85 13.64 8.12
N GLN A 441 -7.81 14.46 8.21
CA GLN A 441 -6.71 14.26 9.16
C GLN A 441 -6.13 15.57 9.63
N VAL A 442 -5.63 15.56 10.87
CA VAL A 442 -4.98 16.70 11.51
C VAL A 442 -3.71 16.22 12.19
N SER A 443 -2.62 16.89 11.84
CA SER A 443 -1.28 16.69 12.35
C SER A 443 -0.88 17.84 13.26
N ALA A 444 -0.14 17.54 14.32
CA ALA A 444 0.45 18.53 15.21
C ALA A 444 1.90 18.18 15.51
N VAL A 445 2.78 19.19 15.48
CA VAL A 445 4.20 19.07 15.83
C VAL A 445 4.56 20.10 16.87
N GLN A 446 5.20 19.66 17.94
CA GLN A 446 5.68 20.53 19.01
C GLN A 446 7.10 20.16 19.41
N ALA A 447 7.97 21.16 19.45
CA ALA A 447 9.29 21.04 20.04
C ALA A 447 9.29 21.58 21.47
N LEU A 448 9.69 20.75 22.42
CA LEU A 448 9.83 21.07 23.83
C LEU A 448 11.31 21.05 24.20
N GLY A 449 11.78 22.09 24.89
CA GLY A 449 13.16 22.13 25.40
C GLY A 449 13.29 21.43 26.76
N GLN A 450 14.47 20.87 27.04
CA GLN A 450 14.87 20.43 28.39
C GLN A 450 13.93 19.39 29.03
N VAL A 451 13.59 18.32 28.29
CA VAL A 451 12.69 17.26 28.76
C VAL A 451 13.48 15.98 29.05
N MET A 452 13.37 15.41 30.25
CA MET A 452 14.07 14.18 30.67
C MET A 452 15.60 14.25 30.45
N GLY A 453 16.19 15.42 30.68
CA GLY A 453 17.63 15.67 30.45
C GLY A 453 18.04 15.80 28.98
N ALA A 454 17.10 15.64 28.03
CA ALA A 454 17.34 15.90 26.61
C ALA A 454 17.33 17.40 26.36
N ASN A 455 18.16 17.86 25.42
CA ASN A 455 18.14 19.25 24.98
C ASN A 455 16.78 19.59 24.35
N GLN A 456 16.23 18.66 23.58
CA GLN A 456 14.97 18.81 22.88
C GLN A 456 14.20 17.48 22.84
N LEU A 457 12.88 17.58 23.00
CA LEU A 457 11.89 16.56 22.67
C LEU A 457 11.02 17.10 21.55
N VAL A 458 10.95 16.39 20.42
CA VAL A 458 9.99 16.66 19.36
C VAL A 458 8.85 15.65 19.48
N LEU A 459 7.64 16.17 19.67
CA LEU A 459 6.39 15.41 19.65
C LEU A 459 5.67 15.67 18.34
N MET A 460 5.28 14.60 17.68
CA MET A 460 4.45 14.61 16.48
C MET A 460 3.24 13.73 16.73
N GLY A 461 2.06 14.19 16.33
CA GLY A 461 0.84 13.41 16.42
C GLY A 461 -0.04 13.67 15.22
N GLU A 462 -0.76 12.64 14.78
CA GLU A 462 -1.77 12.75 13.74
C GLU A 462 -2.99 11.93 14.11
N VAL A 463 -4.18 12.51 13.90
CA VAL A 463 -5.46 11.82 13.99
C VAL A 463 -6.10 11.86 12.62
N GLY A 464 -6.58 10.72 12.14
CA GLY A 464 -7.24 10.60 10.85
C GLY A 464 -8.54 9.82 10.95
N ALA A 465 -9.47 10.15 10.08
CA ALA A 465 -10.77 9.51 9.96
C ALA A 465 -11.18 9.38 8.49
N THR A 466 -11.89 8.30 8.18
CA THR A 466 -12.36 7.98 6.83
C THR A 466 -13.84 7.60 6.88
N TRP A 467 -14.61 8.22 5.99
CA TRP A 467 -16.02 7.94 5.77
C TRP A 467 -16.20 7.33 4.38
N VAL A 468 -16.93 6.22 4.31
CA VAL A 468 -17.24 5.52 3.06
C VAL A 468 -18.74 5.52 2.87
N GLY A 469 -19.20 6.15 1.79
CA GLY A 469 -20.62 6.25 1.47
C GLY A 469 -21.11 5.11 0.57
N GLY A 470 -22.42 4.86 0.63
CA GLY A 470 -23.10 3.91 -0.24
C GLY A 470 -22.70 2.45 -0.07
N LEU A 471 -22.26 2.02 1.11
CA LEU A 471 -22.01 0.60 1.40
C LEU A 471 -23.32 -0.18 1.41
N GLU A 472 -23.35 -1.29 0.67
CA GLU A 472 -24.47 -2.21 0.66
C GLU A 472 -24.53 -2.92 2.02
N GLY A 473 -25.72 -2.94 2.64
CA GLY A 473 -25.93 -3.42 4.01
C GLY A 473 -25.75 -4.93 4.17
N ARG A 474 -26.32 -5.48 5.25
CA ARG A 474 -26.19 -6.92 5.56
C ARG A 474 -26.68 -7.78 4.39
N PHE A 475 -25.91 -8.83 4.09
CA PHE A 475 -26.10 -9.78 2.98
C PHE A 475 -25.90 -9.22 1.56
N GLY A 476 -25.65 -7.92 1.40
CA GLY A 476 -25.21 -7.35 0.13
C GLY A 476 -23.70 -7.53 -0.10
N PRO A 477 -23.17 -6.96 -1.20
CA PRO A 477 -21.74 -6.90 -1.47
C PRO A 477 -21.00 -6.22 -0.32
N ARG A 478 -19.93 -6.87 0.11
CA ARG A 478 -19.04 -6.39 1.17
C ARG A 478 -17.63 -6.25 0.63
N TYR A 479 -16.83 -5.50 1.37
CA TYR A 479 -15.59 -4.91 0.86
C TYR A 479 -14.42 -5.19 1.76
N GLY A 480 -13.24 -5.37 1.17
CA GLY A 480 -12.00 -5.63 1.89
C GLY A 480 -12.03 -6.97 2.65
N ARG A 481 -11.42 -6.98 3.84
CA ARG A 481 -11.12 -8.16 4.67
C ARG A 481 -10.13 -9.13 4.03
N SER A 482 -9.10 -9.51 4.79
CA SER A 482 -8.11 -10.47 4.33
C SER A 482 -8.75 -11.83 4.02
N GLY A 483 -8.30 -12.46 2.93
CA GLY A 483 -8.75 -13.80 2.54
C GLY A 483 -8.46 -14.87 3.60
N ALA A 484 -7.51 -14.61 4.51
CA ALA A 484 -7.16 -15.50 5.60
C ALA A 484 -8.30 -15.78 6.60
N TYR A 485 -9.31 -14.90 6.66
CA TYR A 485 -10.49 -15.04 7.51
C TYR A 485 -11.66 -15.74 6.81
N GLY A 486 -11.45 -16.29 5.61
CA GLY A 486 -12.46 -17.08 4.92
C GLY A 486 -13.72 -16.29 4.54
N ASN A 487 -14.82 -17.01 4.35
CA ASN A 487 -16.11 -16.44 3.97
C ASN A 487 -16.72 -15.71 5.17
N GLY A 488 -17.47 -14.64 4.91
CA GLY A 488 -18.28 -14.02 5.96
C GLY A 488 -19.72 -14.51 5.88
N GLU A 489 -20.55 -13.99 6.78
CA GLU A 489 -21.97 -14.34 6.89
C GLU A 489 -22.70 -14.34 5.53
N LEU A 490 -23.48 -15.38 5.27
CA LEU A 490 -24.35 -15.53 4.11
C LEU A 490 -25.83 -15.48 4.54
N ALA A 491 -26.74 -15.24 3.60
CA ALA A 491 -28.19 -15.18 3.88
C ALA A 491 -28.70 -16.47 4.54
N ASP A 492 -28.22 -17.61 4.06
CA ASP A 492 -28.25 -18.89 4.77
C ASP A 492 -26.86 -19.13 5.39
N ASN A 493 -26.71 -18.86 6.68
CA ASN A 493 -25.41 -18.93 7.32
C ASN A 493 -24.96 -20.36 7.63
N ASP A 494 -25.87 -21.34 7.62
CA ASP A 494 -25.50 -22.76 7.75
C ASP A 494 -24.60 -23.19 6.59
N LEU A 495 -24.84 -22.63 5.40
CA LEU A 495 -23.97 -22.80 4.25
C LEU A 495 -22.55 -22.26 4.49
N CYS A 496 -22.41 -21.07 5.10
CA CYS A 496 -21.09 -20.52 5.42
C CYS A 496 -20.35 -21.44 6.39
N LEU A 497 -21.03 -21.85 7.46
CA LEU A 497 -20.47 -22.74 8.49
C LEU A 497 -20.03 -24.09 7.90
N ALA A 498 -20.77 -24.62 6.92
CA ALA A 498 -20.45 -25.87 6.26
C ALA A 498 -19.24 -25.79 5.31
N ILE A 499 -19.00 -24.64 4.67
CA ILE A 499 -17.98 -24.51 3.62
C ILE A 499 -16.71 -23.76 4.06
N SER A 500 -16.75 -23.03 5.17
CA SER A 500 -15.64 -22.20 5.63
C SER A 500 -14.63 -23.01 6.45
N LYS A 501 -13.33 -22.78 6.19
CA LYS A 501 -12.23 -23.27 7.06
C LYS A 501 -12.13 -22.45 8.36
N SER A 502 -12.84 -21.34 8.45
CA SER A 502 -12.92 -20.45 9.60
C SER A 502 -14.39 -20.17 9.98
N PRO A 503 -15.12 -21.16 10.54
CA PRO A 503 -16.54 -20.99 10.88
C PRO A 503 -16.82 -19.84 11.86
N GLY A 504 -15.86 -19.49 12.74
CA GLY A 504 -15.98 -18.34 13.64
C GLY A 504 -16.05 -16.97 12.93
N ASP A 505 -15.56 -16.91 11.68
CA ASP A 505 -15.51 -15.69 10.87
C ASP A 505 -16.68 -15.57 9.87
N CYS A 506 -17.63 -16.52 9.94
CA CYS A 506 -18.94 -16.49 9.24
C CYS A 506 -19.89 -15.45 9.88
N ASN A 507 -19.40 -14.22 10.00
CA ASN A 507 -20.08 -13.06 10.56
C ASN A 507 -19.95 -11.84 9.61
N GLY A 508 -20.52 -10.71 9.99
CA GLY A 508 -20.49 -9.46 9.22
C GLY A 508 -19.33 -8.52 9.57
N GLU A 509 -18.30 -9.00 10.27
CA GLU A 509 -17.21 -8.17 10.81
C GLU A 509 -15.92 -8.27 9.97
N GLY A 510 -15.01 -7.32 10.17
CA GLY A 510 -13.73 -7.22 9.46
C GLY A 510 -13.81 -6.62 8.05
N PHE A 511 -15.01 -6.26 7.59
CA PHE A 511 -15.26 -5.60 6.30
C PHE A 511 -15.23 -4.08 6.44
N VAL A 512 -15.02 -3.38 5.32
CA VAL A 512 -15.04 -1.91 5.28
C VAL A 512 -16.30 -1.36 5.95
N THR A 513 -16.12 -0.42 6.88
CA THR A 513 -17.21 0.20 7.63
C THR A 513 -17.50 1.61 7.09
N PRO A 514 -18.73 2.14 7.31
CA PRO A 514 -19.07 3.50 6.89
C PRO A 514 -18.19 4.59 7.52
N PHE A 515 -17.64 4.31 8.70
CA PHE A 515 -16.73 5.19 9.43
C PHE A 515 -15.59 4.38 10.02
N SER A 516 -14.38 4.92 9.93
CA SER A 516 -13.18 4.40 10.58
C SER A 516 -12.25 5.53 11.01
N TRP A 517 -11.49 5.33 12.08
CA TRP A 517 -10.53 6.34 12.55
C TRP A 517 -9.39 5.72 13.36
N GLY A 518 -8.29 6.47 13.43
CA GLY A 518 -7.10 6.08 14.19
C GLY A 518 -6.18 7.28 14.44
N TYR A 519 -5.11 7.01 15.17
CA TYR A 519 -4.09 8.02 15.46
C TYR A 519 -2.68 7.43 15.44
N ARG A 520 -1.70 8.31 15.23
CA ARG A 520 -0.27 8.04 15.19
C ARG A 520 0.44 9.06 16.07
N LEU A 521 1.42 8.62 16.85
CA LEU A 521 2.23 9.47 17.71
C LEU A 521 3.69 9.11 17.53
N ARG A 522 4.57 10.11 17.52
CA ARG A 522 6.01 9.93 17.54
C ARG A 522 6.64 10.92 18.51
N ALA A 523 7.50 10.42 19.38
CA ALA A 523 8.34 11.19 20.27
C ALA A 523 9.80 10.93 19.91
N THR A 524 10.61 11.99 19.79
CA THR A 524 12.05 11.88 19.52
C THR A 524 12.79 12.81 20.47
N TRP A 525 13.69 12.26 21.28
CA TRP A 525 14.56 13.02 22.16
C TRP A 525 15.90 13.27 21.48
N SER A 526 16.55 14.37 21.81
CA SER A 526 17.88 14.74 21.31
C SER A 526 18.82 15.02 22.47
N TYR A 527 19.88 14.21 22.57
CA TYR A 527 20.95 14.32 23.58
C TYR A 527 22.28 14.61 22.90
N PRO A 528 22.48 15.83 22.36
CA PRO A 528 23.74 16.20 21.73
C PRO A 528 24.84 16.26 22.79
N GLY A 529 25.94 15.53 22.57
CA GLY A 529 27.12 15.62 23.42
C GLY A 529 27.01 14.90 24.77
N LEU A 530 25.99 14.05 24.98
CA LEU A 530 25.95 13.11 26.11
C LEU A 530 27.19 12.21 26.12
N VAL A 531 27.65 11.83 24.92
CA VAL A 531 28.97 11.27 24.67
C VAL A 531 29.69 12.23 23.71
N PRO A 532 30.95 12.63 24.00
CA PRO A 532 31.69 13.54 23.14
C PRO A 532 31.72 13.09 21.68
N GLY A 533 31.26 13.97 20.77
CA GLY A 533 31.21 13.72 19.33
C GLY A 533 29.98 12.95 18.83
N LEU A 534 29.15 12.39 19.72
CA LEU A 534 27.92 11.69 19.34
C LEU A 534 26.67 12.53 19.61
N ASP A 535 25.74 12.48 18.66
CA ASP A 535 24.36 12.89 18.86
C ASP A 535 23.48 11.64 18.94
N ILE A 536 22.86 11.44 20.10
CA ILE A 536 22.04 10.26 20.41
C ILE A 536 20.58 10.68 20.45
N ARG A 537 19.75 9.99 19.67
CA ARG A 537 18.33 10.28 19.51
C ARG A 537 17.46 9.04 19.75
N PRO A 538 17.05 8.81 21.00
CA PRO A 538 16.00 7.84 21.31
C PRO A 538 14.67 8.28 20.68
N SER A 539 13.88 7.33 20.21
CA SER A 539 12.54 7.58 19.69
C SER A 539 11.54 6.51 20.10
N LEU A 540 10.28 6.94 20.21
CA LEU A 540 9.11 6.11 20.45
C LEU A 540 8.07 6.47 19.39
N ALA A 541 7.55 5.47 18.68
CA ALA A 541 6.39 5.63 17.81
C ALA A 541 5.26 4.71 18.27
N TRP A 542 4.04 5.22 18.22
CA TRP A 542 2.82 4.49 18.56
C TRP A 542 1.77 4.71 17.48
N ALA A 543 1.11 3.63 17.08
CA ALA A 543 -0.01 3.64 16.16
C ALA A 543 -1.18 2.88 16.75
N HIS A 544 -2.39 3.40 16.57
CA HIS A 544 -3.61 2.70 16.93
C HIS A 544 -4.73 3.02 15.93
N ASP A 545 -5.28 1.98 15.34
CA ASP A 545 -6.49 2.01 14.52
C ASP A 545 -7.65 1.70 15.47
N VAL A 546 -8.39 2.73 15.85
CA VAL A 546 -9.25 2.63 17.04
C VAL A 546 -10.57 1.93 16.71
N LYS A 547 -11.19 2.30 15.59
CA LYS A 547 -12.49 1.77 15.20
C LYS A 547 -12.65 1.77 13.69
N GLY A 548 -13.34 0.75 13.18
CA GLY A 548 -13.72 0.60 11.79
C GLY A 548 -12.60 0.09 10.90
N TYR A 549 -12.99 -0.25 9.67
CA TYR A 549 -12.10 -0.74 8.63
C TYR A 549 -12.19 0.18 7.43
N ALA A 550 -11.05 0.71 6.98
CA ALA A 550 -10.98 1.57 5.81
C ALA A 550 -10.55 0.78 4.56
N PRO A 551 -10.91 1.23 3.35
CA PRO A 551 -10.32 0.71 2.12
C PRO A 551 -8.79 0.83 2.13
N ALA A 552 -8.11 -0.17 1.57
CA ALA A 552 -6.64 -0.23 1.56
C ALA A 552 -5.99 0.98 0.84
N ASP A 553 -6.70 1.56 -0.13
CA ASP A 553 -6.23 2.68 -0.95
C ASP A 553 -6.57 4.07 -0.36
N SER A 554 -7.04 4.06 0.89
CA SER A 554 -7.28 5.25 1.71
C SER A 554 -6.38 5.21 2.96
N SER A 555 -6.94 5.40 4.15
CA SER A 555 -6.22 5.34 5.43
C SER A 555 -5.83 3.93 5.86
N ALA A 556 -6.44 2.89 5.27
CA ALA A 556 -6.20 1.48 5.59
C ALA A 556 -6.31 1.11 7.08
N PHE A 557 -7.14 1.83 7.85
CA PHE A 557 -7.42 1.49 9.25
C PHE A 557 -7.95 0.06 9.38
N ASN A 558 -7.45 -0.67 10.37
CA ASN A 558 -7.91 -2.01 10.74
C ASN A 558 -8.22 -2.03 12.24
N GLU A 559 -9.50 -2.10 12.61
CA GLU A 559 -9.97 -1.93 13.99
C GLU A 559 -9.18 -2.76 15.01
N GLY A 560 -8.73 -2.09 16.07
CA GLY A 560 -7.97 -2.70 17.17
C GLY A 560 -6.48 -2.88 16.88
N SER A 561 -6.04 -2.74 15.63
CA SER A 561 -4.63 -2.82 15.24
C SER A 561 -3.81 -1.73 15.90
N ARG A 562 -2.67 -2.10 16.48
CA ARG A 562 -1.72 -1.22 17.15
C ARG A 562 -0.30 -1.61 16.76
N SER A 563 0.60 -0.64 16.80
CA SER A 563 2.03 -0.93 16.72
C SER A 563 2.82 0.01 17.61
N ILE A 564 3.87 -0.51 18.25
CA ILE A 564 4.84 0.28 18.99
C ILE A 564 6.22 0.08 18.39
N SER A 565 6.95 1.17 18.20
CA SER A 565 8.35 1.11 17.77
C SER A 565 9.23 1.89 18.75
N LEU A 566 10.33 1.27 19.17
CA LEU A 566 11.35 1.85 20.02
C LEU A 566 12.64 1.93 19.20
N GLY A 567 13.18 3.13 19.07
CA GLY A 567 14.37 3.40 18.26
C GLY A 567 15.46 4.09 19.05
N ILE A 568 16.72 3.83 18.70
CA ILE A 568 17.87 4.65 19.10
C ILE A 568 18.69 4.90 17.84
N ASP A 569 18.78 6.18 17.47
CA ASP A 569 19.65 6.65 16.40
C ASP A 569 20.89 7.32 17.01
N VAL A 570 22.05 7.04 16.45
CA VAL A 570 23.33 7.65 16.84
C VAL A 570 23.98 8.22 15.60
N SER A 571 24.41 9.48 15.64
CA SER A 571 25.19 10.09 14.56
C SER A 571 26.52 10.65 15.07
N LEU A 572 27.56 10.47 14.25
CA LEU A 572 28.92 10.94 14.50
C LEU A 572 29.30 11.94 13.40
N ALA A 573 29.56 13.19 13.82
CA ALA A 573 29.97 14.29 12.93
C ALA A 573 29.02 14.55 11.73
N GLY A 574 27.76 14.10 11.80
CA GLY A 574 26.77 14.20 10.71
C GLY A 574 27.08 13.36 9.47
N GLN A 575 28.22 12.67 9.43
CA GLN A 575 28.65 11.82 8.31
C GLN A 575 28.23 10.38 8.51
N TYR A 576 28.55 9.80 9.68
CA TYR A 576 28.26 8.41 10.00
C TYR A 576 27.06 8.31 10.92
N TRP A 577 26.23 7.30 10.71
CA TRP A 577 25.07 7.05 11.56
C TRP A 577 24.88 5.56 11.79
N ALA A 578 24.29 5.24 12.94
CA ALA A 578 23.83 3.91 13.31
C ALA A 578 22.42 4.02 13.87
N SER A 579 21.58 3.03 13.59
CA SER A 579 20.20 2.96 14.06
C SER A 579 19.88 1.55 14.54
N LEU A 580 19.22 1.47 15.68
CA LEU A 580 18.63 0.24 16.20
C LEU A 580 17.15 0.50 16.50
N VAL A 581 16.27 -0.24 15.83
CA VAL A 581 14.82 -0.11 16.00
C VAL A 581 14.21 -1.47 16.31
N TYR A 582 13.32 -1.51 17.29
CA TYR A 582 12.43 -2.64 17.56
C TYR A 582 10.99 -2.24 17.29
N THR A 583 10.27 -3.02 16.51
CA THR A 583 8.85 -2.81 16.23
C THR A 583 8.05 -4.05 16.63
N ASP A 584 6.96 -3.82 17.38
CA ASP A 584 6.00 -4.82 17.87
C ASP A 584 4.63 -4.50 17.27
N TYR A 585 4.00 -5.48 16.62
CA TYR A 585 2.66 -5.38 16.05
C TYR A 585 1.65 -6.09 16.95
N LEU A 586 0.59 -5.37 17.28
CA LEU A 586 -0.48 -5.80 18.16
C LEU A 586 -1.79 -5.72 17.35
N ASP A 587 -2.09 -6.76 16.61
CA ASP A 587 -3.27 -6.78 15.74
C ASP A 587 -4.60 -6.80 16.52
N GLY A 588 -5.63 -6.25 15.88
CA GLY A 588 -7.02 -6.52 16.21
C GLY A 588 -7.51 -7.84 15.59
N ASP A 589 -8.80 -8.12 15.71
CA ASP A 589 -9.37 -9.44 15.38
C ASP A 589 -9.14 -9.85 13.92
N TYR A 590 -9.12 -8.89 13.00
CA TYR A 590 -8.91 -9.10 11.56
C TYR A 590 -7.55 -8.58 11.03
N GLY A 591 -6.55 -8.42 11.91
CA GLY A 591 -5.19 -8.00 11.56
C GLY A 591 -4.31 -9.13 11.02
N THR A 592 -3.35 -8.83 10.14
CA THR A 592 -2.46 -9.83 9.50
C THR A 592 -0.97 -9.61 9.76
N ARG A 593 -0.61 -8.73 10.70
CA ARG A 593 0.75 -8.28 11.00
C ARG A 593 1.26 -8.64 12.40
N GLY A 594 0.44 -9.19 13.28
CA GLY A 594 0.70 -9.38 14.71
C GLY A 594 1.77 -10.43 15.04
N ASP A 595 2.38 -11.00 14.01
CA ASP A 595 3.52 -11.90 14.09
C ASP A 595 4.66 -11.47 13.16
N ARG A 596 4.68 -10.19 12.78
CA ARG A 596 5.70 -9.56 11.94
C ARG A 596 6.60 -8.63 12.75
N ASP A 597 6.75 -8.89 14.05
CA ASP A 597 7.65 -8.13 14.91
C ASP A 597 9.09 -8.29 14.42
N TYR A 598 9.88 -7.23 14.53
CA TYR A 598 11.27 -7.28 14.05
C TYR A 598 12.19 -6.31 14.80
N VAL A 599 13.47 -6.64 14.74
CA VAL A 599 14.56 -5.73 15.09
C VAL A 599 15.29 -5.35 13.81
N ALA A 600 15.52 -4.05 13.63
CA ALA A 600 16.31 -3.48 12.55
C ALA A 600 17.59 -2.89 13.12
N PHE A 601 18.73 -3.32 12.58
CA PHE A 601 20.01 -2.65 12.79
C PHE A 601 20.48 -2.08 11.46
N SER A 602 20.96 -0.84 11.46
CA SER A 602 21.45 -0.19 10.25
C SER A 602 22.60 0.74 10.57
N VAL A 603 23.57 0.80 9.66
CA VAL A 603 24.71 1.72 9.71
C VAL A 603 24.88 2.34 8.33
N GLY A 604 25.37 3.57 8.28
CA GLY A 604 25.61 4.22 7.01
C GLY A 604 26.50 5.44 7.09
N ALA A 605 26.83 5.95 5.91
CA ALA A 605 27.63 7.15 5.73
C ALA A 605 27.00 8.04 4.64
N ASN A 606 27.04 9.34 4.88
CA ASN A 606 26.62 10.41 3.97
C ASN A 606 27.87 11.16 3.47
N PHE A 607 27.98 11.42 2.17
CA PHE A 607 29.12 12.14 1.56
C PHE A 607 28.69 13.09 0.44
#